data_AF-A9UXV4-F1
#
_entry.id   AF-A9UXV4-F1
#
_cell.length_a   1.000
_cell.length_b   1.000
_cell.length_c   1.000
_cell.angle_alpha   90.00
_cell.angle_beta   90.00
_cell.angle_gamma   90.00
#
_symmetry.space_group_name_H-M   'P 1'
#
loop_
_entity.id
_entity.type
_entity.pdbx_description
1 polymer ?
#
loop_
_entity_poly.entity_id
_entity_poly.type
_entity_poly.pdbx_seq_one_letter_code
_entity_poly.pdbx_strand_id
1 'polypeptide(L)'
;MSPADIDNSLRFVAINVQANFATDNLPEFFRRMVELNKIWLYDETNMRLLNPHTMPTNITHLVNNPYRSLAWAVRNNAGYGKTDESFADFVWARFFASYNLLPKPNSTGAANPSYCDLNPYNIAFCYPRDAEYIGAGKPELFWFSYSW
;
A
#
# COMPACT_ATOMS: atom_id res chain seq x y z
N MET A 1 -8.87 13.75 -4.65
CA MET A 1 -9.26 13.89 -3.23
C MET A 1 -8.04 13.45 -2.42
N SER A 2 -7.38 14.41 -1.79
CA SER A 2 -6.12 14.26 -1.02
C SER A 2 -6.42 13.52 0.31
N PRO A 3 -5.41 12.95 1.01
CA PRO A 3 -5.60 12.25 2.28
C PRO A 3 -6.41 13.12 3.25
N ALA A 4 -7.25 12.48 4.07
CA ALA A 4 -8.13 13.09 5.05
C ALA A 4 -7.60 14.44 5.58
N ASP A 5 -8.43 15.48 5.50
CA ASP A 5 -8.18 16.83 6.00
C ASP A 5 -8.01 16.85 7.53
N ILE A 6 -6.95 16.22 8.03
CA ILE A 6 -6.48 16.40 9.39
C ILE A 6 -5.91 17.82 9.40
N ASP A 7 -6.69 18.76 9.94
CA ASP A 7 -6.21 20.10 10.19
C ASP A 7 -4.90 19.99 10.99
N ASN A 8 -3.82 20.52 10.44
CA ASN A 8 -2.50 20.53 11.09
C ASN A 8 -2.51 21.27 12.43
N SER A 9 -3.57 22.02 12.74
CA SER A 9 -3.81 22.65 14.04
C SER A 9 -4.37 21.68 15.10
N LEU A 10 -5.03 20.58 14.67
CA LEU A 10 -5.55 19.54 15.55
C LEU A 10 -4.42 18.62 16.02
N ARG A 11 -3.92 18.90 17.24
CA ARG A 11 -2.85 18.11 17.88
C ARG A 11 -3.33 16.87 18.63
N PHE A 12 -4.64 16.73 18.87
CA PHE A 12 -5.20 15.66 19.69
C PHE A 12 -6.43 15.03 19.04
N VAL A 13 -6.60 13.72 19.25
CA VAL A 13 -7.76 12.93 18.82
C VAL A 13 -8.24 12.09 20.00
N ALA A 14 -9.54 12.10 20.27
CA ALA A 14 -10.13 11.23 21.29
C ALA A 14 -10.17 9.78 20.77
N ILE A 15 -9.74 8.83 21.59
CA ILE A 15 -9.69 7.40 21.23
C ILE A 15 -10.48 6.55 22.22
N ASN A 16 -10.99 5.41 21.75
CA ASN A 16 -11.55 4.37 22.60
C ASN A 16 -10.64 3.12 22.48
N VAL A 17 -10.13 2.65 23.62
CA VAL A 17 -9.24 1.48 23.65
C VAL A 17 -10.08 0.21 23.52
N GLN A 18 -9.96 -0.47 22.37
CA GLN A 18 -10.70 -1.69 22.06
C GLN A 18 -10.02 -2.96 22.60
N ALA A 19 -8.70 -2.94 22.77
CA ALA A 19 -7.90 -4.04 23.30
C ALA A 19 -6.57 -3.51 23.87
N ASN A 20 -5.98 -4.22 24.83
CA ASN A 20 -4.69 -3.87 25.44
C ASN A 20 -3.68 -4.99 25.22
N PHE A 21 -2.61 -4.69 24.49
CA PHE A 21 -1.51 -5.60 24.18
C PHE A 21 -0.14 -5.06 24.63
N ALA A 22 -0.13 -4.15 25.60
CA ALA A 22 1.08 -3.46 26.04
C ALA A 22 2.16 -4.39 26.63
N THR A 23 1.81 -5.62 27.01
CA THR A 23 2.74 -6.63 27.54
C THR A 23 3.39 -7.49 26.46
N ASP A 24 2.90 -7.45 25.22
CA ASP A 24 3.47 -8.23 24.12
C ASP A 24 4.82 -7.61 23.70
N ASN A 25 5.80 -8.45 23.36
CA ASN A 25 6.96 -7.97 22.61
C ASN A 25 6.54 -7.67 21.15
N LEU A 26 7.38 -6.96 20.40
CA LEU A 26 7.01 -6.48 19.06
C LEU A 26 6.62 -7.61 18.08
N PRO A 27 7.33 -8.75 18.00
CA PRO A 27 6.88 -9.90 17.22
C PRO A 27 5.51 -10.45 17.63
N GLU A 28 5.28 -10.67 18.93
CA GLU A 28 3.99 -11.19 19.43
C GLU A 28 2.84 -10.22 19.17
N PHE A 29 3.10 -8.92 19.33
CA PHE A 29 2.13 -7.88 19.00
C PHE A 29 1.73 -7.96 17.53
N PHE A 30 2.68 -8.00 16.59
CA PHE A 30 2.36 -8.07 15.17
C PHE A 30 1.68 -9.38 14.77
N ARG A 31 2.10 -10.53 15.34
CA ARG A 31 1.42 -11.81 15.14
C ARG A 31 -0.05 -11.70 15.52
N ARG A 32 -0.34 -11.14 16.70
CA ARG A 32 -1.72 -10.94 17.17
C ARG A 32 -2.50 -9.97 16.29
N MET A 33 -1.87 -8.89 15.80
CA MET A 33 -2.52 -7.96 14.87
C MET A 33 -2.89 -8.61 13.53
N VAL A 34 -2.07 -9.54 13.02
CA VAL A 34 -2.42 -10.35 11.84
C VAL A 34 -3.60 -11.28 12.14
N GLU A 35 -3.54 -12.03 13.24
CA GLU A 35 -4.58 -12.99 13.65
C GLU A 35 -5.94 -12.33 13.85
N LEU A 36 -5.96 -11.11 14.38
CA LEU A 36 -7.18 -10.33 14.60
C LEU A 36 -7.63 -9.52 13.36
N ASN A 37 -6.95 -9.67 12.22
CA ASN A 37 -7.21 -8.92 10.99
C ASN A 37 -7.24 -7.40 11.23
N LYS A 38 -6.28 -6.87 12.00
CA LYS A 38 -6.19 -5.45 12.39
C LYS A 38 -5.15 -4.66 11.62
N ILE A 39 -4.39 -5.30 10.74
CA ILE A 39 -3.38 -4.66 9.91
C ILE A 39 -3.48 -5.11 8.45
N TRP A 40 -3.23 -4.16 7.54
CA TRP A 40 -3.12 -4.42 6.11
C TRP A 40 -1.65 -4.35 5.71
N LEU A 41 -1.04 -5.52 5.49
CA LEU A 41 0.39 -5.66 5.21
C LEU A 41 0.68 -5.75 3.72
N TYR A 42 0.11 -4.85 2.93
CA TYR A 42 0.42 -4.75 1.51
C TYR A 42 0.95 -3.37 1.14
N ASP A 43 1.79 -3.34 0.11
CA ASP A 43 2.31 -2.11 -0.49
C ASP A 43 1.19 -1.26 -1.13
N GLU A 44 1.56 -0.07 -1.62
CA GLU A 44 0.65 0.87 -2.26
C GLU A 44 0.02 0.35 -3.55
N THR A 45 0.58 -0.73 -4.11
CA THR A 45 0.04 -1.42 -5.28
C THR A 45 -0.90 -2.57 -4.93
N ASN A 46 -0.98 -2.95 -3.65
CA ASN A 46 -1.64 -4.14 -3.13
C ASN A 46 -1.12 -5.48 -3.71
N MET A 47 0.12 -5.50 -4.21
CA MET A 47 0.69 -6.68 -4.88
C MET A 47 1.73 -7.41 -4.04
N ARG A 48 2.38 -6.72 -3.10
CA ARG A 48 3.48 -7.31 -2.29
C ARG A 48 3.16 -7.23 -0.81
N LEU A 49 3.52 -8.29 -0.10
CA LEU A 49 3.46 -8.32 1.35
C LEU A 49 4.58 -7.45 1.94
N LEU A 50 4.23 -6.64 2.92
CA LEU A 50 5.17 -5.83 3.68
C LEU A 50 5.58 -6.55 4.97
N ASN A 51 6.84 -6.35 5.38
CA ASN A 51 7.26 -6.71 6.71
C ASN A 51 6.56 -5.76 7.71
N PRO A 52 5.88 -6.26 8.76
CA PRO A 52 5.23 -5.39 9.75
C PRO A 52 6.18 -4.35 10.38
N HIS A 53 7.47 -4.66 10.46
CA HIS A 53 8.49 -3.76 11.02
C HIS A 53 8.82 -2.58 10.10
N THR A 54 8.40 -2.62 8.83
CA THR A 54 8.54 -1.50 7.88
C THR A 54 7.30 -0.61 7.85
N MET A 55 6.31 -0.83 8.72
CA MET A 55 5.18 0.08 8.82
C MET A 55 5.65 1.49 9.19
N PRO A 56 5.03 2.53 8.60
CA PRO A 56 5.33 3.90 8.98
C PRO A 56 4.97 4.14 10.44
N THR A 57 5.90 4.74 11.19
CA THR A 57 5.71 5.13 12.59
C THR A 57 5.00 6.48 12.74
N ASN A 58 4.77 7.19 11.62
CA ASN A 58 4.06 8.46 11.58
C ASN A 58 2.96 8.42 10.51
N ILE A 59 1.78 8.94 10.85
CA ILE A 59 0.62 9.01 9.94
C ILE A 59 0.94 9.83 8.67
N THR A 60 1.84 10.80 8.74
CA THR A 60 2.25 11.62 7.59
C THR A 60 3.09 10.85 6.57
N HIS A 61 3.61 9.68 6.94
CA HIS A 61 4.39 8.81 6.06
C HIS A 61 3.53 7.76 5.34
N LEU A 62 2.20 7.82 5.47
CA LEU A 62 1.29 6.94 4.73
C LEU A 62 1.35 7.27 3.24
N VAL A 63 1.62 6.24 2.44
CA VAL A 63 1.70 6.35 0.98
C VAL A 63 0.30 6.36 0.39
N ASN A 64 0.09 7.19 -0.64
CA ASN A 64 -1.16 7.20 -1.38
C ASN A 64 -1.33 5.92 -2.20
N ASN A 65 -2.45 5.23 -2.03
CA ASN A 65 -2.85 4.09 -2.86
C ASN A 65 -3.98 4.54 -3.82
N PRO A 66 -3.69 4.71 -5.12
CA PRO A 66 -4.67 5.26 -6.07
C PRO A 66 -5.79 4.27 -6.37
N TYR A 67 -5.52 2.97 -6.34
CA TYR A 67 -6.56 1.94 -6.50
C TYR A 67 -7.50 1.89 -5.29
N ARG A 68 -7.00 2.19 -4.08
CA ARG A 68 -7.82 2.35 -2.87
C ARG A 68 -8.77 3.54 -2.99
N SER A 69 -8.30 4.64 -3.57
CA SER A 69 -9.14 5.81 -3.88
C SER A 69 -10.19 5.49 -4.93
N LEU A 70 -9.82 4.76 -5.98
CA LEU A 70 -10.76 4.25 -6.99
C LEU A 70 -11.83 3.37 -6.36
N ALA A 71 -11.43 2.45 -5.47
CA ALA A 71 -12.38 1.59 -4.79
C ALA A 71 -13.40 2.36 -3.95
N TRP A 72 -12.96 3.39 -3.21
CA TRP A 72 -13.89 4.28 -2.51
C TRP A 72 -14.87 4.97 -3.48
N ALA A 73 -14.38 5.48 -4.60
CA ALA A 73 -15.20 6.15 -5.60
C ALA A 73 -16.24 5.22 -6.22
N VAL A 74 -15.84 3.99 -6.58
CA VAL A 74 -16.75 2.97 -7.11
C VAL A 74 -17.84 2.62 -6.09
N ARG A 75 -17.48 2.45 -4.81
CA ARG A 75 -18.46 2.18 -3.73
C ARG A 75 -19.46 3.32 -3.58
N ASN A 76 -18.99 4.57 -3.59
CA ASN A 76 -19.86 5.74 -3.46
C ASN A 76 -20.80 5.92 -4.65
N ASN A 77 -20.46 5.33 -5.80
CA ASN A 77 -21.32 5.27 -6.99
C ASN A 77 -22.07 3.93 -7.10
N ALA A 78 -22.26 3.23 -5.97
CA ALA A 78 -23.01 1.97 -5.87
C ALA A 78 -22.45 0.80 -6.71
N GLY A 79 -21.17 0.82 -7.09
CA GLY A 79 -20.53 -0.29 -7.82
C GLY A 79 -20.30 -1.53 -6.96
N TYR A 80 -20.29 -1.38 -5.62
CA TYR A 80 -20.39 -2.49 -4.66
C TYR A 80 -20.90 -1.96 -3.31
N GLY A 81 -21.44 -2.85 -2.47
CA GLY A 81 -22.00 -2.52 -1.16
C GLY A 81 -20.94 -2.36 -0.07
N LYS A 82 -21.23 -1.53 0.93
CA LYS A 82 -20.45 -1.48 2.17
C LYS A 82 -20.65 -2.79 2.94
N THR A 83 -19.57 -3.35 3.48
CA THR A 83 -19.59 -4.57 4.29
C THR A 83 -18.93 -4.31 5.64
N ASP A 84 -19.14 -5.24 6.59
CA ASP A 84 -18.45 -5.25 7.89
C ASP A 84 -17.05 -5.89 7.81
N GLU A 85 -16.68 -6.40 6.63
CA GLU A 85 -15.37 -6.99 6.39
C GLU A 85 -14.26 -5.95 6.48
N SER A 86 -13.22 -6.27 7.26
CA SER A 86 -12.06 -5.39 7.38
C SER A 86 -11.35 -5.28 6.03
N PHE A 87 -10.94 -4.05 5.70
CA PHE A 87 -10.20 -3.75 4.46
C PHE A 87 -10.94 -4.05 3.15
N ALA A 88 -12.27 -4.11 3.13
CA ALA A 88 -13.07 -4.39 1.92
C ALA A 88 -12.67 -3.51 0.71
N ASP A 89 -12.50 -2.20 0.91
CA ASP A 89 -12.09 -1.29 -0.16
C ASP A 89 -10.66 -1.60 -0.67
N PHE A 90 -9.76 -2.18 0.14
CA PHE A 90 -8.42 -2.62 -0.31
C PHE A 90 -8.48 -3.93 -1.12
N VAL A 91 -9.41 -4.83 -0.77
CA VAL A 91 -9.68 -6.04 -1.56
C VAL A 91 -10.15 -5.67 -2.96
N TRP A 92 -11.11 -4.73 -3.05
CA TRP A 92 -11.55 -4.18 -4.34
C TRP A 92 -10.45 -3.43 -5.08
N ALA A 93 -9.63 -2.66 -4.37
CA ALA A 93 -8.48 -1.99 -4.96
C ALA A 93 -7.52 -2.98 -5.65
N ARG A 94 -7.24 -4.11 -5.00
CA ARG A 94 -6.40 -5.17 -5.59
C ARG A 94 -7.05 -5.80 -6.83
N PHE A 95 -8.36 -6.02 -6.81
CA PHE A 95 -9.11 -6.45 -7.99
C PHE A 95 -8.98 -5.42 -9.13
N PHE A 96 -9.22 -4.13 -8.87
CA PHE A 96 -9.07 -3.10 -9.91
C PHE A 96 -7.63 -2.97 -10.43
N ALA A 97 -6.63 -3.19 -9.58
CA ALA A 97 -5.23 -3.23 -9.96
C ALA A 97 -4.92 -4.36 -10.94
N SER A 98 -5.50 -5.55 -10.76
CA SER A 98 -5.28 -6.67 -11.69
C SER A 98 -5.88 -6.44 -13.08
N TYR A 99 -6.85 -5.54 -13.21
CA TYR A 99 -7.41 -5.13 -14.51
C TYR A 99 -6.79 -3.85 -15.06
N ASN A 100 -5.81 -3.25 -14.37
CA ASN A 100 -5.09 -2.06 -14.81
C ASN A 100 -6.04 -0.90 -15.21
N LEU A 101 -7.07 -0.68 -14.38
CA LEU A 101 -8.15 0.28 -14.68
C LEU A 101 -7.73 1.75 -14.62
N LEU A 102 -6.60 2.06 -13.99
CA LEU A 102 -6.11 3.44 -13.93
C LEU A 102 -5.28 3.77 -15.19
N PRO A 103 -5.39 4.98 -15.74
CA PRO A 103 -4.62 5.40 -16.90
C PRO A 103 -3.12 5.32 -16.63
N LYS A 104 -2.35 4.67 -17.51
CA LYS A 104 -0.90 4.84 -17.49
C LYS A 104 -0.56 6.15 -18.20
N PRO A 105 0.39 6.97 -17.70
CA PRO A 105 0.87 8.10 -18.47
C PRO A 105 1.34 7.56 -19.82
N ASN A 106 1.02 8.26 -20.90
CA ASN A 106 1.59 7.93 -22.18
C ASN A 106 3.11 8.02 -22.00
N SER A 107 3.81 6.91 -22.19
CA SER A 107 5.25 6.86 -22.35
C SER A 107 5.59 7.62 -23.64
N THR A 108 5.58 8.95 -23.58
CA THR A 108 5.78 9.83 -24.72
C THR A 108 7.20 9.62 -25.24
N GLY A 109 7.37 8.78 -26.26
CA GLY A 109 8.57 8.73 -27.12
C GLY A 109 9.90 8.39 -26.44
N ALA A 110 9.93 8.02 -25.16
CA ALA A 110 11.16 7.60 -24.50
C ALA A 110 11.58 6.24 -25.07
N ALA A 111 12.74 6.18 -25.74
CA ALA A 111 13.27 4.97 -26.35
C ALA A 111 13.48 3.83 -25.33
N ASN A 112 13.56 4.16 -24.03
CA ASN A 112 13.62 3.23 -22.90
C ASN A 112 12.88 3.85 -21.69
N PRO A 113 11.57 3.60 -21.51
CA PRO A 113 10.83 4.08 -20.34
C PRO A 113 11.38 3.40 -19.06
N SER A 114 11.50 4.17 -17.98
CA SER A 114 11.90 3.64 -16.67
C SER A 114 10.81 2.74 -16.08
N TYR A 115 11.16 1.96 -15.04
CA TYR A 115 10.16 1.17 -14.30
C TYR A 115 9.01 2.05 -13.78
N CYS A 116 9.30 3.27 -13.36
CA CYS A 116 8.33 4.28 -12.93
C CYS A 116 7.40 4.76 -14.03
N ASP A 117 7.91 4.98 -15.23
CA ASP A 117 7.09 5.43 -16.37
C ASP A 117 6.04 4.36 -16.73
N LEU A 118 6.41 3.09 -16.59
CA LEU A 118 5.53 1.95 -16.83
C LEU A 118 4.60 1.65 -15.64
N ASN A 119 4.99 2.05 -14.44
CA ASN A 119 4.30 1.76 -13.17
C ASN A 119 4.10 3.05 -12.34
N PRO A 120 3.36 4.04 -12.86
CA PRO A 120 3.20 5.37 -12.26
C PRO A 120 2.55 5.36 -10.86
N TYR A 121 1.97 4.23 -10.48
CA TYR A 121 1.23 4.02 -9.24
C TYR A 121 1.99 3.15 -8.24
N ASN A 122 3.24 2.78 -8.54
CA ASN A 122 4.18 2.09 -7.67
C ASN A 122 5.30 3.07 -7.30
N ILE A 123 5.01 3.98 -6.37
CA ILE A 123 5.90 5.10 -6.04
C ILE A 123 6.94 4.75 -4.97
N ALA A 124 6.76 3.66 -4.21
CA ALA A 124 7.69 3.24 -3.17
C ALA A 124 8.99 2.63 -3.74
N PHE A 125 8.96 2.15 -4.98
CA PHE A 125 10.12 1.52 -5.65
C PHE A 125 10.61 2.29 -6.87
N CYS A 126 10.25 3.56 -6.97
CA CYS A 126 10.78 4.41 -8.02
C CYS A 126 12.20 4.84 -7.70
N TYR A 127 13.20 4.08 -8.18
CA TYR A 127 14.58 4.50 -8.00
C TYR A 127 14.97 5.46 -9.13
N PRO A 128 15.62 6.60 -8.80
CA PRO A 128 16.06 7.58 -9.80
C PRO A 128 17.00 7.06 -10.89
N ARG A 129 17.49 5.81 -10.78
CA ARG A 129 18.46 5.16 -11.66
C ARG A 129 18.01 3.78 -12.18
N ASP A 130 16.70 3.50 -12.23
CA ASP A 130 16.19 2.19 -12.67
C ASP A 130 16.69 1.75 -14.06
N ALA A 131 16.89 2.69 -14.99
CA ALA A 131 17.45 2.39 -16.31
C ALA A 131 18.89 1.84 -16.25
N GLU A 132 19.68 2.22 -15.25
CA GLU A 132 21.05 1.77 -15.03
C GLU A 132 21.08 0.34 -14.46
N TYR A 133 20.12 -0.01 -13.59
CA TYR A 133 20.00 -1.34 -12.98
C TYR A 133 19.42 -2.40 -13.94
N ILE A 134 18.60 -2.01 -14.91
CA ILE A 134 18.07 -2.95 -15.93
C ILE A 134 19.18 -3.34 -16.94
N GLY A 135 20.16 -2.46 -17.18
CA GLY A 135 21.32 -2.73 -18.02
C GLY A 135 22.46 -3.49 -17.33
N ALA A 136 22.54 -3.44 -15.99
CA ALA A 136 23.61 -4.07 -15.20
C ALA A 136 23.45 -5.58 -14.97
N GLY A 137 22.45 -6.22 -15.61
CA GLY A 137 22.00 -7.54 -15.20
C GLY A 137 21.19 -7.43 -13.91
N LYS A 138 20.08 -8.18 -13.86
CA LYS A 138 19.16 -8.19 -12.72
C LYS A 138 19.98 -8.17 -11.41
N PRO A 139 19.85 -7.16 -10.53
CA PRO A 139 20.35 -7.34 -9.19
C PRO A 139 19.68 -8.61 -8.69
N GLU A 140 20.48 -9.58 -8.22
CA GLU A 140 19.95 -10.81 -7.66
C GLU A 140 18.82 -10.41 -6.71
N LEU A 141 17.60 -10.77 -7.11
CA LEU A 141 16.47 -10.70 -6.23
C LEU A 141 16.85 -11.67 -5.11
N PHE A 142 17.30 -11.11 -3.98
CA PHE A 142 17.42 -11.84 -2.72
C PHE A 142 16.01 -12.25 -2.33
N TRP A 143 15.54 -13.33 -2.96
CA TRP A 143 14.46 -14.15 -2.45
C TRP A 143 15.00 -14.74 -1.16
N PHE A 144 14.53 -14.26 0.00
CA PHE A 144 14.63 -15.05 1.21
C PHE A 144 13.80 -16.31 0.97
N SER A 145 14.46 -17.39 0.54
CA SER A 145 13.91 -18.73 0.58
C SER A 145 13.85 -19.15 2.05
N TYR A 146 12.66 -19.12 2.64
CA TYR A 146 12.43 -19.92 3.83
C TYR A 146 11.97 -21.31 3.36
N SER A 147 12.88 -22.26 3.46
CA SER A 147 12.55 -23.69 3.44
C SER A 147 12.07 -24.07 4.85
N TRP A 148 10.95 -24.78 4.90
CA TRP A 148 10.27 -25.29 6.10
C TRP A 148 11.20 -26.07 7.06
#